data_AF-A0A969S8P8-F1
#
_entry.id   AF-A0A969S8P8-F1
#
_cell.length_a   1.000
_cell.length_b   1.000
_cell.length_c   1.000
_cell.angle_alpha   90.00
_cell.angle_beta   90.00
_cell.angle_gamma   90.00
#
_symmetry.space_group_name_H-M   'P 1'
#
loop_
_entity.id
_entity.type
_entity.pdbx_description
1 polymer ?
#
loop_
_entity_poly.entity_id
_entity_poly.type
_entity_poly.pdbx_seq_one_letter_code
_entity_poly.pdbx_strand_id
1 'polypeptide(L)'
;MAAPSAPVKSDAKPEPIIQYRDGTGQFFPEVRLKLEPEQTALEMVYIPPGSFRMGSPEGELGRYDDEGPQHEVTFAEPFFMGKYPITQAQWRAVAALPQIERELNPNPSNFAGDNRPVEQIDWLEAVEFCARLAQATRRPYRLPSEAEWEYACRAGTTTPFHFGPSITTELANYRGQDWEYKEKTYPGAYGDGPYGEFREETTDVGSLEGANGFGLYDMHGNVWEWCQDGWHSNYEDAPTDGSAWSSDDEDSKYVLRGGSWLNFPGVCRSATRLRNAPDNWIGNLGLRVVCAFART
;
A
#
# COMPACT_ATOMS: atom_id res chain seq x y z
N MET A 1 22.58 48.32 11.33
CA MET A 1 21.50 47.33 11.49
C MET A 1 21.05 46.92 10.09
N ALA A 2 21.41 45.72 9.65
CA ALA A 2 20.98 45.20 8.34
C ALA A 2 19.58 44.59 8.51
N ALA A 3 18.66 44.96 7.63
CA ALA A 3 17.32 44.39 7.60
C ALA A 3 17.39 42.89 7.27
N PRO A 4 16.53 42.04 7.85
CA PRO A 4 16.47 40.64 7.47
C PRO A 4 15.97 40.55 6.02
N SER A 5 16.74 39.87 5.17
CA SER A 5 16.30 39.51 3.82
C SER A 5 15.09 38.60 3.92
N ALA A 6 13.98 38.99 3.30
CA ALA A 6 12.82 38.13 3.13
C ALA A 6 13.24 36.84 2.39
N PRO A 7 12.70 35.67 2.75
CA PRO A 7 13.00 34.44 2.04
C PRO A 7 12.49 34.57 0.60
N VAL A 8 13.39 34.35 -0.35
CA VAL A 8 13.04 34.20 -1.76
C VAL A 8 12.17 32.95 -1.86
N LYS A 9 10.85 33.12 -1.99
CA LYS A 9 9.98 32.01 -2.42
C LYS A 9 10.40 31.66 -3.84
N SER A 10 10.93 30.46 -4.04
CA SER A 10 11.13 29.95 -5.39
C SER A 10 9.75 29.71 -6.00
N ASP A 11 9.49 30.28 -7.18
CA ASP A 11 8.31 29.95 -8.00
C ASP A 11 8.38 28.52 -8.60
N ALA A 12 9.42 27.74 -8.26
CA ALA A 12 9.56 26.36 -8.65
C ALA A 12 8.57 25.50 -7.84
N LYS A 13 7.64 24.85 -8.55
CA LYS A 13 6.71 23.88 -7.96
C LYS A 13 7.49 22.74 -7.30
N PRO A 14 7.03 22.19 -6.17
CA PRO A 14 7.66 21.02 -5.57
C PRO A 14 7.59 19.84 -6.54
N GLU A 15 8.75 19.42 -7.04
CA GLU A 15 8.87 18.26 -7.93
C GLU A 15 9.04 16.97 -7.12
N PRO A 16 8.53 15.83 -7.62
CA PRO A 16 8.87 14.53 -7.05
C PRO A 16 10.38 14.31 -7.04
N ILE A 17 10.88 13.86 -5.89
CA ILE A 17 12.25 13.38 -5.72
C ILE A 17 12.28 11.92 -6.17
N ILE A 18 12.70 11.70 -7.41
CA ILE A 18 13.02 10.37 -7.92
C ILE A 18 14.48 10.07 -7.59
N GLN A 19 14.73 9.55 -6.39
CA GLN A 19 16.05 9.05 -6.01
C GLN A 19 16.17 7.57 -6.36
N TYR A 20 16.80 7.29 -7.50
CA TYR A 20 17.30 5.95 -7.79
C TYR A 20 18.42 5.65 -6.79
N ARG A 21 18.19 4.68 -5.90
CA ARG A 21 19.27 4.10 -5.08
C ARG A 21 19.78 2.86 -5.80
N ASP A 22 21.08 2.79 -6.04
CA ASP A 22 21.75 1.56 -6.45
C ASP A 22 21.70 0.56 -5.29
N GLY A 23 20.58 -0.16 -5.18
CA GLY A 23 20.35 -1.22 -4.21
C GLY A 23 20.35 -2.57 -4.90
N THR A 24 21.05 -3.56 -4.33
CA THR A 24 20.83 -4.96 -4.69
C THR A 24 19.65 -5.49 -3.88
N GLY A 25 18.43 -5.15 -4.30
CA GLY A 25 17.23 -5.72 -3.70
C GLY A 25 17.30 -7.24 -3.80
N GLN A 26 17.29 -7.93 -2.67
CA GLN A 26 17.16 -9.38 -2.67
C GLN A 26 15.70 -9.70 -2.90
N PHE A 27 15.40 -10.49 -3.92
CA PHE A 27 14.04 -10.95 -4.19
C PHE A 27 14.05 -12.46 -4.43
N PHE A 28 12.92 -13.12 -4.19
CA PHE A 28 12.72 -14.48 -4.66
C PHE A 28 11.36 -14.59 -5.37
N PRO A 29 11.28 -15.32 -6.50
CA PRO A 29 10.00 -15.71 -7.07
C PRO A 29 9.46 -16.94 -6.32
N GLU A 30 8.19 -16.92 -5.89
CA GLU A 30 7.51 -18.09 -5.35
C GLU A 30 7.08 -19.03 -6.48
N VAL A 31 8.02 -19.84 -6.95
CA VAL A 31 7.82 -20.77 -8.08
C VAL A 31 7.15 -22.10 -7.67
N ARG A 32 6.94 -22.35 -6.36
CA ARG A 32 6.37 -23.63 -5.88
C ARG A 32 4.88 -23.81 -6.20
N LEU A 33 4.20 -22.74 -6.59
CA LEU A 33 2.78 -22.79 -6.90
C LEU A 33 2.46 -23.47 -8.25
N LYS A 34 3.46 -23.95 -9.02
CA LYS A 34 3.27 -24.54 -10.38
C LYS A 34 2.34 -23.68 -11.24
N LEU A 35 2.49 -22.38 -11.15
CA LEU A 35 1.69 -21.44 -11.89
C LEU A 35 2.28 -21.34 -13.30
N GLU A 36 1.60 -21.91 -14.30
CA GLU A 36 2.00 -21.88 -15.71
C GLU A 36 1.32 -20.68 -16.43
N PRO A 37 1.96 -19.95 -17.38
CA PRO A 37 3.38 -19.58 -17.56
C PRO A 37 3.69 -18.19 -16.94
N GLU A 38 4.88 -17.63 -17.22
CA GLU A 38 5.57 -16.37 -16.75
C GLU A 38 4.81 -15.23 -16.03
N GLN A 39 3.49 -15.12 -16.16
CA GLN A 39 2.63 -14.04 -15.64
C GLN A 39 2.05 -14.30 -14.23
N THR A 40 2.36 -15.44 -13.62
CA THR A 40 1.76 -15.85 -12.35
C THR A 40 2.74 -15.98 -11.19
N ALA A 41 4.05 -15.88 -11.40
CA ALA A 41 5.01 -15.96 -10.29
C ALA A 41 4.77 -14.80 -9.30
N LEU A 42 4.69 -15.13 -8.00
CA LEU A 42 4.64 -14.11 -6.95
C LEU A 42 6.07 -13.67 -6.64
N GLU A 43 6.46 -12.49 -7.11
CA GLU A 43 7.75 -11.87 -6.79
C GLU A 43 7.73 -11.28 -5.38
N MET A 44 8.60 -11.76 -4.50
CA MET A 44 8.71 -11.33 -3.10
C MET A 44 10.01 -10.56 -2.88
N VAL A 45 9.90 -9.35 -2.35
CA VAL A 45 11.01 -8.41 -2.09
C VAL A 45 11.43 -8.50 -0.63
N TYR A 46 12.74 -8.62 -0.38
CA TYR A 46 13.33 -8.59 0.96
C TYR A 46 13.21 -7.19 1.58
N ILE A 47 12.58 -7.12 2.74
CA ILE A 47 12.46 -5.91 3.54
C ILE A 47 13.40 -6.06 4.74
N PRO A 48 14.44 -5.20 4.88
CA PRO A 48 15.44 -5.33 5.92
C PRO A 48 14.86 -5.02 7.31
N PRO A 49 15.50 -5.51 8.40
CA PRO A 49 15.24 -5.00 9.74
C PRO A 49 15.57 -3.51 9.80
N GLY A 50 14.91 -2.80 10.72
CA GLY A 50 15.18 -1.39 10.96
C GLY A 50 14.05 -0.71 11.73
N SER A 51 14.23 0.59 11.95
CA SER A 51 13.25 1.40 12.67
C SER A 51 12.75 2.54 11.78
N PHE A 52 11.51 2.95 11.99
CA PHE A 52 10.96 4.15 11.36
C PHE A 52 9.96 4.85 12.27
N ARG A 53 9.64 6.09 11.91
CA ARG A 53 8.56 6.85 12.54
C ARG A 53 7.26 6.60 11.77
N MET A 54 6.32 5.90 12.39
CA MET A 54 4.99 5.62 11.84
C MET A 54 4.04 6.79 12.11
N GLY A 55 3.14 7.06 11.15
CA GLY A 55 2.20 8.18 11.19
C GLY A 55 2.76 9.46 10.55
N SER A 56 1.97 10.54 10.53
CA SER A 56 2.35 11.82 9.92
C SER A 56 2.59 12.93 10.95
N PRO A 57 3.52 13.87 10.68
CA PRO A 57 3.76 15.01 11.55
C PRO A 57 2.56 15.96 11.51
N GLU A 58 2.31 16.69 12.61
CA GLU A 58 1.13 17.58 12.75
C GLU A 58 0.97 18.59 11.61
N GLY A 59 2.08 19.04 11.02
CA GLY A 59 2.10 20.00 9.91
C GLY A 59 2.06 19.40 8.50
N GLU A 60 1.94 18.07 8.35
CA GLU A 60 1.85 17.45 7.02
C GLU A 60 0.53 17.84 6.33
N LEU A 61 0.63 18.30 5.08
CA LEU A 61 -0.54 18.69 4.30
C LEU A 61 -1.49 17.49 4.11
N GLY A 62 -2.77 17.69 4.42
CA GLY A 62 -3.78 16.65 4.23
C GLY A 62 -3.76 15.52 5.26
N ARG A 63 -3.00 15.67 6.36
CA ARG A 63 -3.04 14.78 7.54
C ARG A 63 -4.46 14.60 8.09
N TYR A 64 -4.82 13.37 8.42
CA TYR A 64 -5.97 13.01 9.24
C TYR A 64 -5.59 12.82 10.72
N ASP A 65 -6.57 12.94 11.62
CA ASP A 65 -6.34 12.88 13.07
C ASP A 65 -5.91 11.49 13.57
N ASP A 66 -6.29 10.44 12.85
CA ASP A 66 -6.00 9.03 13.14
C ASP A 66 -4.58 8.59 12.70
N GLU A 67 -3.80 9.49 12.11
CA GLU A 67 -2.42 9.25 11.69
C GLU A 67 -1.39 9.55 12.79
N GLY A 68 -1.84 9.86 14.01
CA GLY A 68 -0.97 10.14 15.14
C GLY A 68 -1.42 9.48 16.45
N PRO A 69 -0.63 9.63 17.53
CA PRO A 69 0.67 10.32 17.55
C PRO A 69 1.73 9.57 16.74
N GLN A 70 2.71 10.30 16.20
CA GLN A 70 3.86 9.65 15.58
C GLN A 70 4.65 8.86 16.62
N HIS A 71 4.93 7.60 16.33
CA HIS A 71 5.65 6.69 17.24
C HIS A 71 6.72 5.91 16.50
N GLU A 72 7.71 5.40 17.24
CA GLU A 72 8.78 4.57 16.65
C GLU A 72 8.33 3.11 16.60
N VAL A 73 8.54 2.47 15.45
CA VAL A 73 8.36 1.03 15.27
C VAL A 73 9.69 0.44 14.82
N THR A 74 10.08 -0.68 15.41
CA THR A 74 11.33 -1.38 15.12
C THR A 74 11.08 -2.83 14.72
N PHE A 75 11.49 -3.18 13.51
CA PHE A 75 11.53 -4.55 13.01
C PHE A 75 12.88 -5.17 13.35
N ALA A 76 12.87 -6.14 14.26
CA ALA A 76 14.09 -6.85 14.67
C ALA A 76 14.56 -7.87 13.62
N GLU A 77 13.62 -8.42 12.86
CA GLU A 77 13.87 -9.45 11.85
C GLU A 77 13.39 -8.97 10.47
N PRO A 78 14.01 -9.44 9.38
CA PRO A 78 13.52 -9.14 8.05
C PRO A 78 12.22 -9.90 7.76
N PHE A 79 11.49 -9.40 6.76
CA PHE A 79 10.37 -10.11 6.16
C PHE A 79 10.41 -9.92 4.65
N PHE A 80 9.55 -10.64 3.92
CA PHE A 80 9.35 -10.39 2.50
C PHE A 80 7.97 -9.81 2.25
N MET A 81 7.88 -8.91 1.27
CA MET A 81 6.61 -8.33 0.82
C MET A 81 6.46 -8.52 -0.69
N GLY A 82 5.26 -8.79 -1.17
CA GLY A 82 4.97 -8.88 -2.60
C GLY A 82 5.42 -7.61 -3.32
N LYS A 83 6.14 -7.75 -4.43
CA LYS A 83 6.66 -6.63 -5.24
C LYS A 83 5.54 -5.71 -5.74
N TYR A 84 4.39 -6.31 -6.02
CA TYR A 84 3.16 -5.71 -6.52
C TYR A 84 1.98 -6.07 -5.61
N PRO A 85 0.85 -5.36 -5.70
CA PRO A 85 -0.44 -5.91 -5.28
C PRO A 85 -0.70 -7.22 -6.03
N ILE A 86 -1.48 -8.13 -5.43
CA ILE A 86 -1.80 -9.42 -6.05
C ILE A 86 -2.56 -9.17 -7.35
N THR A 87 -2.10 -9.80 -8.43
CA THR A 87 -2.74 -9.67 -9.74
C THR A 87 -3.95 -10.59 -9.88
N GLN A 88 -4.82 -10.31 -10.86
CA GLN A 88 -5.97 -11.18 -11.15
C GLN A 88 -5.54 -12.59 -11.57
N ALA A 89 -4.42 -12.74 -12.28
CA ALA A 89 -3.88 -14.06 -12.62
C ALA A 89 -3.43 -14.84 -11.37
N GLN A 90 -2.74 -14.18 -10.43
CA GLN A 90 -2.32 -14.77 -9.16
C GLN A 90 -3.54 -15.13 -8.28
N TRP A 91 -4.54 -14.24 -8.21
CA TRP A 91 -5.80 -14.47 -7.53
C TRP A 91 -6.49 -15.75 -8.01
N ARG A 92 -6.74 -15.86 -9.32
CA ARG A 92 -7.37 -17.03 -9.93
C ARG A 92 -6.66 -18.32 -9.58
N ALA A 93 -5.33 -18.30 -9.60
CA ALA A 93 -4.57 -19.50 -9.34
C ALA A 93 -4.68 -19.97 -7.88
N VAL A 94 -4.67 -19.05 -6.92
CA VAL A 94 -4.87 -19.38 -5.50
C VAL A 94 -6.33 -19.74 -5.21
N ALA A 95 -7.29 -19.07 -5.85
CA ALA A 95 -8.71 -19.41 -5.76
C ALA A 95 -9.02 -20.83 -6.28
N ALA A 96 -8.19 -21.37 -7.17
CA ALA A 96 -8.30 -22.76 -7.65
C ALA A 96 -7.69 -23.80 -6.70
N LEU A 97 -6.92 -23.39 -5.69
CA LEU A 97 -6.40 -24.29 -4.65
C LEU A 97 -7.54 -24.78 -3.73
N PRO A 98 -7.35 -25.89 -3.00
CA PRO A 98 -8.34 -26.37 -2.04
C PRO A 98 -8.79 -25.28 -1.08
N GLN A 99 -10.09 -25.14 -0.92
CA GLN A 99 -10.71 -24.25 0.06
C GLN A 99 -10.30 -24.63 1.49
N ILE A 100 -10.03 -23.62 2.31
CA ILE A 100 -9.79 -23.77 3.75
C ILE A 100 -11.05 -23.37 4.51
N GLU A 101 -11.42 -22.08 4.52
CA GLU A 101 -12.59 -21.59 5.25
C GLU A 101 -13.75 -21.22 4.34
N ARG A 102 -13.47 -20.56 3.21
CA ARG A 102 -14.52 -20.00 2.33
C ARG A 102 -14.21 -20.12 0.85
N GLU A 103 -15.26 -20.10 0.04
CA GLU A 103 -15.14 -20.03 -1.42
C GLU A 103 -14.56 -18.67 -1.84
N LEU A 104 -13.78 -18.65 -2.92
CA LEU A 104 -13.28 -17.42 -3.54
C LEU A 104 -13.84 -17.34 -4.95
N ASN A 105 -14.50 -16.24 -5.30
CA ASN A 105 -14.85 -15.97 -6.69
C ASN A 105 -13.54 -15.80 -7.49
N PRO A 106 -13.27 -16.60 -8.54
CA PRO A 106 -12.02 -16.48 -9.30
C PRO A 106 -11.93 -15.19 -10.11
N ASN A 107 -13.04 -14.51 -10.42
CA ASN A 107 -13.03 -13.26 -11.18
C ASN A 107 -13.87 -12.19 -10.47
N PRO A 108 -13.40 -11.64 -9.34
CA PRO A 108 -14.14 -10.62 -8.60
C PRO A 108 -14.01 -9.24 -9.25
N SER A 109 -12.90 -8.99 -9.95
CA SER A 109 -12.56 -7.69 -10.51
C SER A 109 -13.53 -7.19 -11.58
N ASN A 110 -13.81 -5.88 -11.53
CA ASN A 110 -14.51 -5.12 -12.55
C ASN A 110 -13.60 -4.76 -13.74
N PHE A 111 -12.35 -4.38 -13.50
CA PHE A 111 -11.42 -4.02 -14.58
C PHE A 111 -10.59 -5.22 -15.01
N ALA A 112 -10.98 -5.88 -16.11
CA ALA A 112 -10.33 -7.12 -16.54
C ALA A 112 -8.88 -6.91 -17.02
N GLY A 113 -7.95 -7.73 -16.51
CA GLY A 113 -6.58 -7.84 -17.02
C GLY A 113 -5.71 -8.69 -16.11
N ASP A 114 -4.98 -9.65 -16.69
CA ASP A 114 -4.21 -10.64 -15.93
C ASP A 114 -3.15 -10.04 -15.02
N ASN A 115 -2.55 -8.93 -15.45
CA ASN A 115 -1.54 -8.17 -14.71
C ASN A 115 -2.14 -7.00 -13.90
N ARG A 116 -3.45 -6.76 -13.97
CA ARG A 116 -4.11 -5.76 -13.12
C ARG A 116 -4.23 -6.30 -11.70
N PRO A 117 -4.22 -5.44 -10.68
CA PRO A 117 -4.50 -5.88 -9.32
C PRO A 117 -5.89 -6.52 -9.26
N VAL A 118 -6.04 -7.57 -8.46
CA VAL A 118 -7.36 -8.02 -8.04
C VAL A 118 -8.02 -6.92 -7.21
N GLU A 119 -9.31 -6.70 -7.44
CA GLU A 119 -10.13 -5.79 -6.66
C GLU A 119 -11.57 -6.33 -6.54
N GLN A 120 -12.41 -5.67 -5.74
CA GLN A 120 -13.72 -6.15 -5.29
C GLN A 120 -13.66 -7.36 -4.37
N ILE A 121 -12.62 -7.42 -3.53
CA ILE A 121 -12.50 -8.45 -2.51
C ILE A 121 -12.68 -7.85 -1.13
N ASP A 122 -13.34 -8.61 -0.25
CA ASP A 122 -13.43 -8.26 1.16
C ASP A 122 -12.18 -8.73 1.94
N TRP A 123 -12.06 -8.32 3.20
CA TRP A 123 -10.89 -8.64 4.03
C TRP A 123 -10.77 -10.15 4.27
N LEU A 124 -11.91 -10.81 4.44
CA LEU A 124 -11.94 -12.21 4.80
C LEU A 124 -11.58 -13.11 3.60
N GLU A 125 -11.95 -12.71 2.39
CA GLU A 125 -11.46 -13.32 1.14
C GLU A 125 -9.95 -13.12 0.98
N ALA A 126 -9.41 -11.95 1.35
CA ALA A 126 -7.97 -11.70 1.34
C ALA A 126 -7.22 -12.59 2.35
N VAL A 127 -7.82 -12.86 3.52
CA VAL A 127 -7.30 -13.81 4.52
C VAL A 127 -7.35 -15.25 4.01
N GLU A 128 -8.45 -15.67 3.37
CA GLU A 128 -8.57 -17.00 2.75
C GLU A 128 -7.51 -17.19 1.66
N PHE A 129 -7.28 -16.18 0.81
CA PHE A 129 -6.21 -16.19 -0.19
C PHE A 129 -4.85 -16.47 0.47
N CYS A 130 -4.53 -15.72 1.54
CA CYS A 130 -3.28 -15.92 2.27
C CYS A 130 -3.17 -17.33 2.89
N ALA A 131 -4.27 -17.85 3.45
CA ALA A 131 -4.30 -19.17 4.06
C ALA A 131 -4.05 -20.29 3.03
N ARG A 132 -4.71 -20.24 1.86
CA ARG A 132 -4.50 -21.19 0.77
C ARG A 132 -3.07 -21.12 0.24
N LEU A 133 -2.56 -19.90 0.05
CA LEU A 133 -1.19 -19.65 -0.38
C LEU A 133 -0.17 -20.23 0.62
N ALA A 134 -0.40 -20.02 1.92
CA ALA A 134 0.44 -20.54 2.98
C ALA A 134 0.45 -22.09 3.01
N GLN A 135 -0.72 -22.71 2.88
CA GLN A 135 -0.86 -24.16 2.86
C GLN A 135 -0.15 -24.79 1.65
N ALA A 136 -0.33 -24.22 0.46
CA ALA A 136 0.26 -24.75 -0.77
C ALA A 136 1.79 -24.60 -0.83
N THR A 137 2.33 -23.50 -0.32
CA THR A 137 3.77 -23.21 -0.34
C THR A 137 4.53 -23.75 0.86
N ARG A 138 3.80 -24.07 1.94
CA ARG A 138 4.32 -24.37 3.29
C ARG A 138 5.18 -23.23 3.84
N ARG A 139 4.75 -21.99 3.60
CA ARG A 139 5.38 -20.76 4.06
C ARG A 139 4.35 -19.88 4.77
N PRO A 140 4.76 -19.08 5.75
CA PRO A 140 3.83 -18.28 6.54
C PRO A 140 3.39 -17.01 5.80
N TYR A 141 2.60 -17.18 4.73
CA TYR A 141 1.98 -16.07 4.01
C TYR A 141 0.80 -15.49 4.81
N ARG A 142 0.70 -14.16 4.82
CA ARG A 142 -0.36 -13.40 5.47
C ARG A 142 -0.50 -12.01 4.84
N LEU A 143 -1.53 -11.28 5.23
CA LEU A 143 -1.60 -9.83 5.02
C LEU A 143 -0.48 -9.13 5.81
N PRO A 144 0.06 -8.00 5.31
CA PRO A 144 0.98 -7.18 6.08
C PRO A 144 0.29 -6.65 7.34
N SER A 145 1.05 -6.45 8.42
CA SER A 145 0.59 -5.50 9.43
C SER A 145 0.58 -4.09 8.84
N GLU A 146 -0.19 -3.19 9.44
CA GLU A 146 -0.22 -1.79 9.04
C GLU A 146 1.19 -1.16 9.14
N ALA A 147 1.91 -1.51 10.20
CA ALA A 147 3.27 -1.07 10.42
C ALA A 147 4.24 -1.59 9.34
N GLU A 148 4.16 -2.87 8.98
CA GLU A 148 4.95 -3.45 7.88
C GLU A 148 4.66 -2.73 6.56
N TRP A 149 3.39 -2.45 6.27
CA TRP A 149 2.99 -1.74 5.06
C TRP A 149 3.57 -0.32 5.02
N GLU A 150 3.45 0.46 6.11
CA GLU A 150 3.96 1.84 6.12
C GLU A 150 5.49 1.89 6.07
N TYR A 151 6.17 1.00 6.81
CA TYR A 151 7.62 0.86 6.78
C TYR A 151 8.11 0.59 5.36
N ALA A 152 7.48 -0.40 4.73
CA ALA A 152 7.81 -0.82 3.39
C ALA A 152 7.50 0.25 2.36
N CYS A 153 6.36 0.95 2.46
CA CYS A 153 5.96 2.06 1.61
C CYS A 153 6.99 3.19 1.65
N ARG A 154 7.39 3.62 2.85
CA ARG A 154 8.34 4.72 3.07
C ARG A 154 9.75 4.39 2.59
N ALA A 155 10.21 3.14 2.74
CA ALA A 155 11.55 2.72 2.34
C ALA A 155 12.67 3.69 2.79
N GLY A 156 12.52 4.23 4.01
CA GLY A 156 13.45 5.17 4.63
C GLY A 156 13.20 6.66 4.35
N THR A 157 12.14 7.03 3.62
CA THR A 157 11.72 8.43 3.51
C THR A 157 10.85 8.85 4.70
N THR A 158 10.83 10.15 4.98
CA THR A 158 9.96 10.78 6.00
C THR A 158 8.94 11.74 5.39
N THR A 159 8.89 11.79 4.06
CA THR A 159 8.00 12.64 3.28
C THR A 159 6.61 12.00 3.12
N PRO A 160 5.59 12.75 2.65
CA PRO A 160 4.25 12.22 2.41
C PRO A 160 4.22 11.05 1.42
N PHE A 161 5.15 11.03 0.45
CA PHE A 161 5.31 9.94 -0.51
C PHE A 161 6.75 9.44 -0.50
N HIS A 162 7.01 8.20 -0.92
CA HIS A 162 8.41 7.77 -1.15
C HIS A 162 9.06 8.51 -2.32
N PHE A 163 8.27 9.19 -3.14
CA PHE A 163 8.68 10.14 -4.17
C PHE A 163 8.96 11.55 -3.63
N GLY A 164 9.03 11.76 -2.31
CA GLY A 164 9.30 13.08 -1.73
C GLY A 164 8.03 13.88 -1.39
N PRO A 165 8.07 15.23 -1.48
CA PRO A 165 7.00 16.09 -0.99
C PRO A 165 5.77 16.19 -1.92
N SER A 166 5.83 15.58 -3.11
CA SER A 166 4.75 15.57 -4.10
C SER A 166 4.76 14.26 -4.89
N ILE A 167 3.75 14.08 -5.75
CA ILE A 167 3.53 12.90 -6.58
C ILE A 167 2.90 13.32 -7.92
N THR A 168 3.09 12.51 -8.97
CA THR A 168 2.49 12.70 -10.29
C THR A 168 1.74 11.44 -10.72
N THR A 169 0.85 11.59 -11.70
CA THR A 169 0.06 10.47 -12.25
C THR A 169 0.86 9.49 -13.11
N GLU A 170 2.11 9.82 -13.39
CA GLU A 170 3.11 9.05 -14.12
C GLU A 170 3.86 8.11 -13.18
N LEU A 171 3.88 8.44 -11.88
CA LEU A 171 4.49 7.67 -10.80
C LEU A 171 3.48 6.80 -10.04
N ALA A 172 2.21 7.20 -10.05
CA ALA A 172 1.14 6.55 -9.28
C ALA A 172 -0.22 6.68 -9.97
N ASN A 173 -1.08 5.67 -9.83
CA ASN A 173 -2.42 5.70 -10.42
C ASN A 173 -3.42 6.27 -9.42
N TYR A 174 -3.81 7.52 -9.59
CA TYR A 174 -4.79 8.22 -8.75
C TYR A 174 -5.55 9.25 -9.59
N ARG A 175 -6.54 9.92 -9.00
CA ARG A 175 -7.26 11.02 -9.64
C ARG A 175 -6.43 12.31 -9.64
N GLY A 176 -5.75 12.59 -10.76
CA GLY A 176 -4.97 13.82 -10.98
C GLY A 176 -5.77 15.06 -11.35
N GLN A 177 -7.10 15.00 -11.30
CA GLN A 177 -8.01 16.08 -11.72
C GLN A 177 -8.94 16.50 -10.59
N ASP A 178 -9.27 17.79 -10.56
CA ASP A 178 -10.20 18.34 -9.58
C ASP A 178 -11.56 17.63 -9.61
N TRP A 179 -12.20 17.65 -8.45
CA TRP A 179 -13.59 17.26 -8.35
C TRP A 179 -14.37 18.28 -7.53
N GLU A 180 -15.46 18.75 -8.10
CA GLU A 180 -16.41 19.61 -7.43
C GLU A 180 -17.55 18.76 -6.87
N TYR A 181 -17.72 18.80 -5.56
CA TYR A 181 -18.85 18.14 -4.90
C TYR A 181 -19.39 18.99 -3.76
N LYS A 182 -20.68 19.31 -3.82
CA LYS A 182 -21.39 20.13 -2.82
C LYS A 182 -20.63 21.43 -2.47
N GLU A 183 -20.27 22.19 -3.50
CA GLU A 183 -19.56 23.48 -3.38
C GLU A 183 -18.16 23.37 -2.74
N LYS A 184 -17.60 22.16 -2.68
CA LYS A 184 -16.23 21.89 -2.24
C LYS A 184 -15.41 21.34 -3.40
N THR A 185 -14.27 21.99 -3.65
CA THR A 185 -13.22 21.51 -4.54
C THR A 185 -12.33 20.52 -3.82
N TYR A 186 -12.13 19.36 -4.43
CA TYR A 186 -11.13 18.38 -4.05
C TYR A 186 -10.00 18.43 -5.07
N PRO A 187 -8.80 18.94 -4.70
CA PRO A 187 -7.76 19.18 -5.67
C PRO A 187 -7.16 17.88 -6.21
N GLY A 188 -7.00 17.80 -7.53
CA GLY A 188 -6.29 16.73 -8.22
C GLY A 188 -4.76 16.78 -8.03
N ALA A 189 -4.25 17.86 -7.44
CA ALA A 189 -2.85 18.05 -7.10
C ALA A 189 -2.62 18.00 -5.58
N TYR A 190 -1.41 17.60 -5.17
CA TYR A 190 -1.00 17.65 -3.77
C TYR A 190 -0.20 18.93 -3.48
N GLY A 191 -0.77 19.84 -2.69
CA GLY A 191 -0.19 21.15 -2.43
C GLY A 191 -0.02 21.94 -3.73
N ASP A 192 1.16 22.51 -3.93
CA ASP A 192 1.53 23.22 -5.17
C ASP A 192 2.09 22.27 -6.26
N GLY A 193 1.90 20.96 -6.09
CA GLY A 193 2.30 19.93 -7.04
C GLY A 193 1.56 19.99 -8.38
N PRO A 194 1.95 19.15 -9.35
CA PRO A 194 1.30 19.10 -10.64
C PRO A 194 -0.08 18.39 -10.59
N TYR A 195 -0.98 18.84 -11.47
CA TYR A 195 -2.16 18.07 -11.87
C TYR A 195 -1.75 16.97 -12.86
N GLY A 196 -2.62 16.00 -13.07
CA GLY A 196 -2.36 14.87 -13.95
C GLY A 196 -3.62 14.21 -14.50
N GLU A 197 -3.43 13.02 -15.05
CA GLU A 197 -4.50 12.21 -15.60
C GLU A 197 -5.45 11.66 -14.52
N PHE A 198 -6.72 11.46 -14.86
CA PHE A 198 -7.59 10.59 -14.08
C PHE A 198 -7.98 9.43 -14.99
N ARG A 199 -7.42 8.24 -14.72
CA ARG A 199 -7.56 7.08 -15.61
C ARG A 199 -8.91 6.38 -15.50
N GLU A 200 -9.63 6.60 -14.40
CA GLU A 200 -10.94 6.00 -14.14
C GLU A 200 -10.95 4.47 -14.05
N GLU A 201 -9.77 3.85 -14.01
CA GLU A 201 -9.58 2.40 -13.87
C GLU A 201 -8.25 2.07 -13.19
N THR A 202 -8.07 0.80 -12.83
CA THR A 202 -6.77 0.28 -12.39
C THR A 202 -5.74 0.39 -13.52
N THR A 203 -4.48 0.08 -13.25
CA THR A 203 -3.44 -0.14 -14.26
C THR A 203 -2.76 -1.47 -14.00
N ASP A 204 -2.10 -2.04 -15.02
CA ASP A 204 -1.21 -3.18 -14.81
C ASP A 204 -0.19 -2.85 -13.70
N VAL A 205 0.06 -3.79 -12.81
CA VAL A 205 1.00 -3.58 -11.71
C VAL A 205 2.40 -3.29 -12.23
N GLY A 206 3.09 -2.32 -11.62
CA GLY A 206 4.43 -1.91 -12.03
C GLY A 206 4.52 -1.23 -13.40
N SER A 207 3.39 -0.86 -14.02
CA SER A 207 3.39 -0.15 -15.32
C SER A 207 3.75 1.33 -15.21
N LEU A 208 3.60 1.92 -14.03
CA LEU A 208 3.98 3.29 -13.72
C LEU A 208 5.40 3.36 -13.13
N GLU A 209 6.06 4.51 -13.30
CA GLU A 209 7.48 4.63 -13.00
C GLU A 209 7.79 4.62 -11.49
N GLY A 210 8.87 3.93 -11.12
CA GLY A 210 9.57 4.15 -9.86
C GLY A 210 9.17 3.24 -8.71
N ALA A 211 9.83 2.09 -8.61
CA ALA A 211 9.86 1.34 -7.36
C ALA A 211 10.42 2.22 -6.23
N ASN A 212 9.96 2.00 -5.01
CA ASN A 212 10.53 2.67 -3.85
C ASN A 212 11.94 2.13 -3.50
N GLY A 213 12.56 2.68 -2.45
CA GLY A 213 13.92 2.31 -2.03
C GLY A 213 14.13 0.84 -1.65
N PHE A 214 13.05 0.06 -1.47
CA PHE A 214 13.11 -1.39 -1.25
C PHE A 214 12.82 -2.20 -2.52
N GLY A 215 12.31 -1.58 -3.60
CA GLY A 215 11.95 -2.25 -4.85
C GLY A 215 10.47 -2.62 -4.96
N LEU A 216 9.59 -2.01 -4.15
CA LEU A 216 8.15 -2.20 -4.21
C LEU A 216 7.50 -1.17 -5.15
N TYR A 217 6.49 -1.60 -5.89
CA TYR A 217 5.72 -0.79 -6.83
C TYR A 217 4.30 -0.59 -6.32
N ASP A 218 3.62 0.43 -6.87
CA ASP A 218 2.21 0.72 -6.62
C ASP A 218 1.87 0.93 -5.13
N MET A 219 2.82 1.42 -4.32
CA MET A 219 2.59 1.73 -2.90
C MET A 219 1.76 3.00 -2.69
N HIS A 220 1.45 3.73 -3.76
CA HIS A 220 0.64 4.94 -3.78
C HIS A 220 -0.39 4.84 -4.92
N GLY A 221 -1.67 4.67 -4.59
CA GLY A 221 -2.76 4.56 -5.57
C GLY A 221 -2.97 3.13 -6.11
N ASN A 222 -3.53 3.06 -7.33
CA ASN A 222 -4.04 1.87 -8.00
C ASN A 222 -5.19 1.18 -7.23
N VAL A 223 -4.92 0.48 -6.12
CA VAL A 223 -5.95 -0.12 -5.25
C VAL A 223 -5.58 0.08 -3.79
N TRP A 224 -6.59 0.20 -2.92
CA TRP A 224 -6.35 0.08 -1.49
C TRP A 224 -5.91 -1.34 -1.16
N GLU A 225 -4.98 -1.49 -0.22
CA GLU A 225 -4.47 -2.80 0.20
C GLU A 225 -4.91 -3.11 1.63
N TRP A 226 -5.56 -4.26 1.82
CA TRP A 226 -5.93 -4.78 3.14
C TRP A 226 -4.71 -5.10 4.01
N CYS A 227 -4.75 -4.67 5.27
CA CYS A 227 -3.82 -5.05 6.32
C CYS A 227 -4.47 -6.03 7.32
N GLN A 228 -3.64 -6.69 8.13
CA GLN A 228 -4.10 -7.62 9.16
C GLN A 228 -4.78 -6.92 10.34
N ASP A 229 -4.45 -5.65 10.57
CA ASP A 229 -4.80 -4.88 11.77
C ASP A 229 -6.29 -4.54 11.86
N GLY A 230 -6.82 -4.64 13.08
CA GLY A 230 -8.09 -4.05 13.44
C GLY A 230 -7.97 -2.55 13.63
N TRP A 231 -9.04 -1.82 13.34
CA TRP A 231 -9.00 -0.36 13.33
C TRP A 231 -8.91 0.24 14.74
N HIS A 232 -8.03 1.23 14.87
CA HIS A 232 -7.92 2.11 16.04
C HIS A 232 -7.92 3.56 15.57
N SER A 233 -8.60 4.46 16.29
CA SER A 233 -8.77 5.86 15.88
C SER A 233 -7.52 6.74 16.08
N ASN A 234 -6.44 6.19 16.64
CA ASN A 234 -5.15 6.83 16.84
C ASN A 234 -4.06 5.75 16.99
N TYR A 235 -2.83 6.16 17.27
CA TYR A 235 -1.69 5.30 17.58
C TYR A 235 -1.27 5.33 19.07
N GLU A 236 -2.16 5.72 19.97
CA GLU A 236 -1.89 5.61 21.41
C GLU A 236 -1.83 4.12 21.78
N ASP A 237 -0.71 3.70 22.39
CA ASP A 237 -0.44 2.29 22.75
C ASP A 237 -0.32 1.32 21.56
N ALA A 238 -0.10 1.83 20.35
CA ALA A 238 0.17 1.00 19.17
C ALA A 238 1.41 0.11 19.37
N PRO A 239 1.42 -1.13 18.81
CA PRO A 239 2.59 -2.00 18.86
C PRO A 239 3.83 -1.34 18.24
N THR A 240 4.99 -1.55 18.87
CA THR A 240 6.27 -0.93 18.45
C THR A 240 7.24 -1.92 17.82
N ASP A 241 6.83 -3.17 17.63
CA ASP A 241 7.65 -4.28 17.12
C ASP A 241 7.26 -4.74 15.70
N GLY A 242 6.31 -4.04 15.08
CA GLY A 242 5.82 -4.36 13.74
C GLY A 242 4.70 -5.42 13.72
N SER A 243 4.29 -5.96 14.87
CA SER A 243 3.14 -6.86 14.95
C SER A 243 1.84 -6.13 14.59
N ALA A 244 0.87 -6.89 14.05
CA ALA A 244 -0.45 -6.35 13.75
C ALA A 244 -1.19 -5.99 15.04
N TRP A 245 -1.81 -4.80 15.06
CA TRP A 245 -2.63 -4.34 16.16
C TRP A 245 -4.01 -5.00 16.09
N SER A 246 -4.18 -6.01 16.93
CA SER A 246 -5.46 -6.71 17.06
C SER A 246 -6.47 -5.79 17.76
N SER A 247 -7.74 -5.90 17.37
CA SER A 247 -8.86 -5.24 18.02
C SER A 247 -9.68 -6.31 18.75
N ASP A 248 -10.07 -6.03 19.99
CA ASP A 248 -10.95 -6.91 20.77
C ASP A 248 -12.44 -6.72 20.41
N ASP A 249 -12.74 -5.83 19.47
CA ASP A 249 -14.10 -5.56 18.98
C ASP A 249 -14.50 -6.60 17.91
N GLU A 250 -15.57 -7.35 18.18
CA GLU A 250 -16.10 -8.34 17.22
C GLU A 250 -16.66 -7.68 15.94
N ASP A 251 -17.04 -6.39 16.02
CA ASP A 251 -17.49 -5.57 14.89
C ASP A 251 -16.35 -4.71 14.30
N SER A 252 -15.10 -5.05 14.61
CA SER A 252 -13.94 -4.27 14.18
C SER A 252 -13.86 -4.18 12.66
N LYS A 253 -13.49 -3.00 12.20
CA LYS A 253 -13.13 -2.75 10.81
C LYS A 253 -11.65 -3.01 10.64
N TYR A 254 -11.24 -3.37 9.44
CA TYR A 254 -9.84 -3.65 9.15
C TYR A 254 -9.20 -2.50 8.38
N VAL A 255 -7.90 -2.34 8.62
CA VAL A 255 -7.11 -1.25 8.04
C VAL A 255 -6.90 -1.47 6.53
N LEU A 256 -6.97 -0.37 5.79
CA LEU A 256 -6.62 -0.24 4.38
C LEU A 256 -5.54 0.83 4.22
N ARG A 257 -4.59 0.60 3.30
CA ARG A 257 -3.46 1.50 3.02
C ARG A 257 -3.29 1.76 1.52
N GLY A 258 -2.64 2.89 1.18
CA GLY A 258 -2.17 3.20 -0.18
C GLY A 258 -3.01 4.14 -1.03
N GLY A 259 -4.32 4.23 -0.82
CA GLY A 259 -5.21 4.94 -1.75
C GLY A 259 -5.54 4.10 -2.99
N SER A 260 -6.19 4.67 -3.99
CA SER A 260 -6.56 3.95 -5.22
C SER A 260 -6.66 4.88 -6.43
N TRP A 261 -6.89 4.30 -7.61
CA TRP A 261 -7.13 5.02 -8.88
C TRP A 261 -8.23 6.10 -8.78
N LEU A 262 -9.20 5.92 -7.88
CA LEU A 262 -10.33 6.84 -7.69
C LEU A 262 -10.00 8.02 -6.75
N ASN A 263 -8.94 7.90 -5.94
CA ASN A 263 -8.68 8.85 -4.86
C ASN A 263 -7.79 10.02 -5.30
N PHE A 264 -7.90 11.14 -4.57
CA PHE A 264 -7.02 12.30 -4.73
C PHE A 264 -5.64 12.02 -4.13
N PRO A 265 -4.58 12.73 -4.54
CA PRO A 265 -3.21 12.39 -4.12
C PRO A 265 -2.99 12.50 -2.60
N GLY A 266 -3.71 13.39 -1.91
CA GLY A 266 -3.63 13.51 -0.44
C GLY A 266 -4.09 12.26 0.32
N VAL A 267 -4.87 11.38 -0.32
CA VAL A 267 -5.32 10.09 0.23
C VAL A 267 -4.31 8.97 -0.07
N CYS A 268 -3.39 9.20 -1.01
CA CYS A 268 -2.38 8.23 -1.40
C CYS A 268 -1.06 8.40 -0.63
N ARG A 269 -1.02 9.22 0.43
CA ARG A 269 0.19 9.43 1.24
C ARG A 269 0.57 8.14 1.98
N SER A 270 1.85 7.97 2.29
CA SER A 270 2.35 6.84 3.08
C SER A 270 1.62 6.70 4.41
N ALA A 271 1.25 7.81 5.07
CA ALA A 271 0.60 7.79 6.38
C ALA A 271 -0.93 7.61 6.33
N THR A 272 -1.59 7.82 5.18
CA THR A 272 -3.06 7.81 5.13
C THR A 272 -3.63 6.43 5.45
N ARG A 273 -4.51 6.38 6.45
CA ARG A 273 -5.20 5.16 6.88
C ARG A 273 -6.66 5.24 6.44
N LEU A 274 -7.23 4.10 6.07
CA LEU A 274 -8.68 3.94 5.94
C LEU A 274 -9.10 2.66 6.66
N ARG A 275 -10.39 2.52 6.91
CA ARG A 275 -10.99 1.29 7.43
C ARG A 275 -12.19 0.88 6.63
N ASN A 276 -12.44 -0.41 6.56
CA ASN A 276 -13.69 -0.92 6.04
C ASN A 276 -14.12 -2.20 6.80
N ALA A 277 -15.42 -2.50 6.75
CA ALA A 277 -15.95 -3.72 7.36
C ALA A 277 -15.37 -4.97 6.67
N PRO A 278 -15.14 -6.06 7.41
CA PRO A 278 -14.46 -7.24 6.90
C PRO A 278 -15.18 -7.96 5.75
N ASP A 279 -16.50 -7.79 5.64
CA ASP A 279 -17.40 -8.40 4.67
C ASP A 279 -17.88 -7.41 3.58
N ASN A 280 -17.31 -6.21 3.54
CA ASN A 280 -17.67 -5.18 2.58
C ASN A 280 -16.60 -5.05 1.50
N TRP A 281 -16.97 -5.32 0.25
CA TRP A 281 -16.13 -5.12 -0.92
C TRP A 281 -16.55 -3.85 -1.66
N ILE A 282 -15.58 -2.98 -1.93
CA ILE A 282 -15.75 -1.76 -2.75
C ILE A 282 -14.85 -1.92 -3.98
N GLY A 283 -15.22 -1.29 -5.10
CA GLY A 283 -14.59 -1.43 -6.44
C GLY A 283 -13.12 -1.03 -6.58
N ASN A 284 -12.38 -0.90 -5.48
CA ASN A 284 -11.00 -0.45 -5.44
C ASN A 284 -10.22 -1.05 -4.25
N LEU A 285 -10.74 -2.11 -3.61
CA LEU A 285 -10.07 -2.82 -2.51
C LEU A 285 -9.42 -4.10 -3.03
N GLY A 286 -8.11 -4.21 -2.87
CA GLY A 286 -7.27 -5.35 -3.20
C GLY A 286 -6.39 -5.76 -2.03
N LEU A 287 -5.28 -6.44 -2.32
CA LEU A 287 -4.34 -6.90 -1.30
C LEU A 287 -2.91 -7.00 -1.82
N ARG A 288 -1.98 -6.97 -0.87
CA ARG A 288 -0.60 -7.42 -1.02
C ARG A 288 -0.31 -8.40 0.11
N VAL A 289 0.65 -9.29 -0.09
CA VAL A 289 1.02 -10.30 0.92
C VAL A 289 2.42 -10.09 1.43
N VAL A 290 2.65 -10.55 2.66
CA VAL A 290 3.97 -10.72 3.24
C VAL A 290 4.24 -12.18 3.57
N CYS A 291 5.51 -12.53 3.69
CA CYS A 291 5.97 -13.83 4.15
C CYS A 291 7.09 -13.62 5.18
N ALA A 292 6.87 -14.09 6.41
CA ALA A 292 7.92 -14.15 7.41
C ALA A 292 8.92 -15.28 7.07
N PHE A 293 10.14 -15.20 7.59
CA PHE A 293 11.01 -16.36 7.62
C PHE A 293 10.38 -17.41 8.55
N ALA A 294 10.25 -18.66 8.06
CA ALA A 294 9.99 -19.76 8.98
C ALA A 294 11.21 -19.85 9.92
N ARG A 295 11.01 -19.69 11.23
CA ARG A 295 12.04 -20.01 12.22
C ARG A 295 12.44 -21.47 11.99
N THR A 296 13.67 -21.69 11.53
CA THR A 296 14.27 -23.03 11.39
C THR A 296 14.51 -23.65 12.76
#